data_AF-A0A9R1NGB9-F1
#
_entry.id   AF-A0A9R1NGB9-F1
#
_cell.length_a   1.000
_cell.length_b   1.000
_cell.length_c   1.000
_cell.angle_alpha   90.00
_cell.angle_beta   90.00
_cell.angle_gamma   90.00
#
_symmetry.space_group_name_H-M   'P 1'
#
loop_
_entity.id
_entity.type
_entity.pdbx_description
1 polymer ?
#
loop_
_entity_poly.entity_id
_entity_poly.type
_entity_poly.pdbx_seq_one_letter_code
_entity_poly.pdbx_strand_id
1 'polypeptide(L)' 'MTSESWSPKVSEIRCAQRKEGSAAVLAIGTANPANQVSQEEYPDYYFRVTKSEHLTDRKDTFKIICGLTGLENRFFYHS' A
#
# COMPACT_ATOMS: atom_id res chain seq x y z
N MET A 1 14.53 -48.88 37.68
CA MET A 1 14.12 -48.47 36.32
C MET A 1 13.72 -47.01 36.40
N THR A 2 14.64 -46.12 36.05
CA THR A 2 14.44 -44.67 36.12
C THR A 2 13.50 -44.23 35.00
N SER A 3 12.22 -44.05 35.33
CA SER A 3 11.26 -43.36 34.47
C SER A 3 11.52 -41.85 34.56
N GLU A 4 12.66 -41.39 34.03
CA GLU A 4 12.83 -39.97 33.78
C GLU A 4 12.09 -39.64 32.49
N SER A 5 10.96 -38.97 32.66
CA SER A 5 10.10 -38.47 31.61
C SER A 5 10.90 -37.71 30.57
N TRP A 6 10.80 -38.17 29.33
CA TRP A 6 11.38 -37.57 28.13
C TRP A 6 10.65 -36.25 27.83
N SER A 7 10.95 -35.21 28.60
CA SER A 7 10.43 -33.86 28.37
C SER A 7 11.60 -32.88 28.33
N PRO A 8 11.95 -32.34 27.15
CA PRO A 8 13.00 -31.34 27.06
C PRO A 8 12.64 -30.13 27.92
N LYS A 9 13.64 -29.54 28.58
CA LYS A 9 13.43 -28.35 29.41
C LYS A 9 13.03 -27.18 28.50
N VAL A 10 12.12 -26.33 28.95
CA VAL A 10 11.55 -25.22 28.15
C VAL A 10 12.62 -24.33 27.48
N SER A 11 13.78 -24.15 28.10
CA SER A 11 14.91 -23.40 27.53
C SER A 11 15.54 -24.05 26.30
N GLU A 12 15.63 -25.38 26.26
CA GLU A 12 16.21 -26.15 25.15
C GLU A 12 15.30 -26.09 23.93
N ILE A 13 13.99 -26.24 24.15
CA ILE A 13 12.96 -26.08 23.11
C ILE A 13 13.07 -24.69 22.46
N ARG A 14 13.23 -23.65 23.27
CA ARG A 14 13.35 -22.27 22.78
C ARG A 14 14.62 -22.01 21.97
N CYS A 15 15.76 -22.60 22.36
CA CYS A 15 17.00 -22.46 21.59
C CYS A 15 16.90 -23.19 20.24
N ALA A 16 16.36 -24.41 20.21
CA ALA A 16 16.20 -25.18 18.98
C ALA A 16 15.25 -24.53 17.97
N GLN A 17 14.28 -23.73 18.44
CA GLN A 17 13.30 -23.02 17.59
C GLN A 17 13.81 -21.68 17.04
N ARG A 18 14.85 -21.08 17.65
CA ARG A 18 15.36 -19.77 17.21
C ARG A 18 15.97 -19.91 15.81
N LYS A 19 15.71 -18.90 14.97
CA LYS A 19 16.45 -18.72 13.72
C LYS A 19 17.71 -17.92 14.03
N GLU A 20 18.85 -18.39 13.51
CA GLU A 20 20.05 -17.58 13.45
C GLU A 20 19.91 -16.51 12.36
N GLY A 21 20.44 -15.31 12.64
CA GLY A 21 20.54 -14.22 11.67
C GLY A 21 19.44 -13.17 11.79
N SER A 22 19.67 -12.04 11.11
CA SER A 22 18.72 -10.94 11.06
C SER A 22 17.55 -11.27 10.13
N ALA A 23 16.36 -10.74 10.45
CA ALA A 23 15.22 -10.85 9.55
C ALA A 23 15.53 -10.19 8.19
N ALA A 24 15.12 -10.84 7.10
CA ALA A 24 15.29 -10.36 5.73
C ALA A 24 13.96 -10.40 4.98
N VAL A 25 13.76 -9.43 4.09
CA VAL A 25 12.61 -9.44 3.17
C VAL A 25 12.86 -10.48 2.08
N LEU A 26 12.02 -11.51 2.02
CA LEU A 26 12.15 -12.59 1.02
C LEU A 26 11.40 -12.28 -0.28
N ALA A 27 10.30 -11.53 -0.22
CA ALA A 27 9.52 -11.10 -1.37
C ALA A 27 8.63 -9.89 -1.03
N ILE A 28 8.29 -9.11 -2.06
CA ILE A 28 7.29 -8.04 -2.01
C ILE A 28 6.39 -8.20 -3.24
N GLY A 29 5.08 -8.26 -3.02
CA GLY A 29 4.09 -8.26 -4.09
C GLY A 29 3.12 -7.10 -3.90
N THR A 30 2.82 -6.38 -4.98
CA THR A 30 1.83 -5.30 -5.02
C THR A 30 0.86 -5.51 -6.20
N ALA A 31 -0.35 -4.96 -6.08
CA ALA A 31 -1.35 -5.02 -7.14
C ALA A 31 -2.15 -3.71 -7.16
N ASN A 32 -2.44 -3.22 -8.36
CA ASN A 32 -3.26 -2.04 -8.59
C ASN A 32 -4.55 -2.41 -9.35
N PRO A 33 -5.66 -1.70 -9.11
CA PRO A 33 -6.87 -1.80 -9.93
C PRO A 33 -6.63 -1.52 -11.42
N ALA A 34 -7.53 -1.99 -12.27
CA ALA A 34 -7.44 -1.76 -13.71
C ALA A 34 -7.78 -0.32 -14.13
N ASN A 35 -8.62 0.40 -13.37
CA ASN A 35 -8.97 1.77 -13.71
C ASN A 35 -7.82 2.72 -13.34
N GLN A 36 -7.16 3.24 -14.37
CA GLN A 36 -6.06 4.18 -14.27
C GLN A 36 -6.47 5.52 -14.88
N VAL A 37 -6.28 6.60 -14.13
CA VAL A 37 -6.51 7.97 -14.59
C VAL A 37 -5.19 8.72 -14.53
N SER A 38 -4.82 9.40 -15.62
CA SER A 38 -3.63 10.24 -15.64
C SER A 38 -3.80 11.44 -14.71
N GLN A 39 -2.70 11.89 -14.12
CA GLN A 39 -2.72 13.04 -13.23
C GLN A 39 -3.17 14.32 -13.95
N GLU A 40 -2.87 14.43 -15.25
CA GLU A 40 -3.25 15.54 -16.11
C GLU A 40 -4.77 15.59 -16.37
N GLU A 41 -5.42 14.44 -16.57
CA GLU A 41 -6.86 14.35 -16.81
C GLU A 41 -7.68 14.36 -15.52
N TYR A 42 -7.06 14.03 -14.38
CA TYR A 42 -7.77 13.87 -13.11
C TYR A 42 -8.55 15.12 -12.66
N PRO A 43 -8.04 16.36 -12.76
CA PRO A 43 -8.83 17.55 -12.42
C PRO A 43 -10.13 17.66 -13.21
N ASP A 44 -10.09 17.35 -14.51
CA ASP A 44 -11.28 17.40 -15.35
C ASP A 44 -12.24 16.24 -15.01
N TYR A 45 -11.71 15.02 -14.81
CA TYR A 45 -12.50 13.86 -14.36
C TYR A 45 -13.20 14.13 -13.02
N TYR A 46 -12.45 14.59 -12.01
CA TYR A 46 -12.95 14.78 -10.64
C TYR A 46 -14.08 15.81 -10.58
N PHE A 47 -13.91 16.96 -11.22
CA PHE A 47 -14.92 18.03 -11.21
C PHE A 47 -16.18 17.65 -12.01
N ARG A 48 -16.03 16.84 -13.08
CA ARG A 48 -17.16 16.30 -13.85
C ARG A 48 -17.99 15.32 -13.02
N VAL A 49 -17.35 14.32 -12.41
CA VAL A 49 -18.04 13.28 -11.62
C VAL A 49 -18.70 13.86 -10.37
N THR A 50 -18.07 14.86 -9.74
CA THR A 50 -18.61 15.54 -8.56
C THR A 50 -19.56 16.70 -8.89
N LYS A 51 -19.93 16.90 -10.16
CA LYS A 51 -20.83 17.97 -10.63
C LYS A 51 -20.41 19.38 -10.18
N SER A 52 -19.10 19.59 -10.07
CA SER A 52 -18.50 20.81 -9.51
C SER A 52 -17.88 21.70 -10.60
N GLU A 53 -18.16 21.45 -11.88
CA GLU A 53 -17.55 22.18 -13.01
C GLU A 53 -17.76 23.70 -12.98
N HIS A 54 -18.81 24.17 -12.31
CA HIS A 54 -19.09 25.59 -12.10
C HIS A 54 -18.09 26.29 -11.15
N LEU A 55 -17.29 25.54 -10.39
CA LEU A 55 -16.29 26.05 -9.45
C LEU A 55 -14.93 26.22 -10.16
N THR A 56 -14.88 27.09 -11.17
CA THR A 56 -13.70 27.30 -12.04
C THR A 56 -12.43 27.64 -11.26
N ASP A 57 -12.51 28.56 -10.31
CA ASP A 57 -11.34 29.01 -9.53
C ASP A 57 -10.74 27.86 -8.69
N ARG A 58 -11.62 27.00 -8.15
CA ARG A 58 -11.19 25.81 -7.42
C ARG A 58 -10.57 24.78 -8.35
N LYS A 59 -11.10 24.64 -9.57
CA LYS A 59 -10.56 23.74 -10.58
C LYS A 59 -9.16 24.16 -11.01
N ASP A 60 -8.91 25.45 -11.19
CA ASP A 60 -7.58 25.97 -11.56
C ASP A 60 -6.57 25.80 -10.43
N THR A 61 -6.97 26.11 -9.20
CA THR A 61 -6.15 25.83 -8.01
C THR A 61 -5.82 24.34 -7.91
N PHE A 62 -6.80 23.48 -8.18
CA PHE A 62 -6.63 22.04 -8.11
C PHE A 62 -5.73 21.48 -9.23
N LYS A 63 -5.80 22.04 -10.44
CA LYS A 63 -4.88 21.72 -11.55
C LYS A 63 -3.42 22.01 -11.17
N ILE A 64 -3.16 23.17 -10.55
CA ILE A 64 -1.83 23.53 -10.06
C ILE A 64 -1.34 22.50 -9.04
N ILE A 65 -2.16 22.18 -8.04
CA ILE A 65 -1.81 21.18 -7.02
C ILE A 65 -1.49 19.83 -7.67
N CYS A 66 -2.32 19.37 -8.62
CA CYS A 66 -2.09 18.10 -9.31
C CYS A 66 -0.75 18.09 -10.06
N GLY A 67 -0.37 19.20 -10.70
CA GLY A 67 0.95 19.33 -11.35
C GLY A 67 2.11 19.33 -10.37
N LEU A 68 1.94 19.90 -9.17
CA LEU A 68 2.99 19.93 -8.14
C LEU A 68 3.21 18.59 -7.44
N THR A 69 2.21 17.72 -7.38
CA THR A 69 2.31 16.43 -6.66
C THR A 69 3.25 15.41 -7.29
N GLY A 70 3.76 15.63 -8.51
CA GLY A 70 4.72 14.73 -9.18
C GLY A 70 4.16 13.33 -9.47
N LEU A 71 2.84 13.18 -9.48
CA LEU A 71 2.16 11.94 -9.85
C LEU A 71 1.97 11.88 -11.36
N GLU A 72 2.18 10.71 -11.94
CA GLU A 72 1.85 10.47 -13.36
C GLU A 72 0.45 9.88 -13.50
N ASN A 73 0.10 8.93 -12.63
CA ASN A 73 -1.13 8.15 -12.72
C ASN A 73 -1.72 7.83 -11.34
N ARG A 74 -3.05 7.69 -11.28
CA ARG A 74 -3.78 7.23 -10.11
C ARG A 74 -4.67 6.05 -10.47
N PHE A 75 -4.73 5.06 -9.58
CA PHE A 75 -5.55 3.87 -9.75
C PHE A 75 -6.78 3.93 -8.83
N PHE A 76 -7.96 3.65 -9.38
CA PHE A 76 -9.23 3.68 -8.67
C PHE A 76 -9.96 2.34 -8.78
N TYR A 77 -10.77 2.01 -7.77
CA TYR A 77 -11.63 0.81 -7.82
C TYR A 77 -12.98 1.07 -8.49
N HIS A 78 -13.45 2.32 -8.50
CA HIS A 78 -14.72 2.71 -9.12
C HIS A 78 -14.48 3.29 -10.52
N SER A 79 -15.48 3.18 -11.39
CA SER A 79 -15.51 3.78 -12.74
C SER A 79 -16.28 5.10 -12.71
#